data_AF-A0A924G000-F1
#
_entry.id   AF-A0A924G000-F1
#
_cell.length_a   1.000
_cell.length_b   1.000
_cell.length_c   1.000
_cell.angle_alpha   90.00
_cell.angle_beta   90.00
_cell.angle_gamma   90.00
#
_symmetry.space_group_name_H-M   'P 1'
#
loop_
_entity.id
_entity.type
_entity.pdbx_description
1 polymer ?
#
loop_
_entity_poly.entity_id
_entity_poly.type
_entity_poly.pdbx_seq_one_letter_code
_entity_poly.pdbx_strand_id
1 'polypeptide(L)'
;MRSISKIDLAGAVLVVGILALAPVLVASNYLTGVLTVCAIYGIWASSWDFMSGLTGRENFGHSLFIGAGAYTAGFLATIWSASPWLSLPLAIGIAVVFSVLVGFPTLRLRGPYFA
;
A
#
# COMPACT_ATOMS: atom_id res chain seq x y z
N MET A 1 -14.23 -4.17 -24.67
CA MET A 1 -14.16 -3.48 -23.35
C MET A 1 -15.25 -4.07 -22.47
N ARG A 2 -14.89 -4.93 -21.50
CA ARG A 2 -15.86 -5.57 -20.59
C ARG A 2 -16.59 -4.46 -19.82
N SER A 3 -17.91 -4.46 -19.87
CA SER A 3 -18.77 -3.60 -19.06
C SER A 3 -18.36 -3.74 -17.60
N ILE A 4 -17.72 -2.73 -17.04
CA ILE A 4 -17.38 -2.67 -15.61
C ILE A 4 -18.73 -2.72 -14.89
N SER A 5 -19.05 -3.85 -14.25
CA SER A 5 -20.29 -3.97 -13.48
C SER A 5 -20.29 -2.89 -12.39
N LYS A 6 -21.49 -2.45 -12.01
CA LYS A 6 -21.69 -1.54 -10.87
C LYS A 6 -20.82 -2.06 -9.71
N ILE A 7 -19.96 -1.20 -9.18
CA ILE A 7 -19.11 -1.51 -8.03
C ILE A 7 -20.04 -2.08 -6.95
N ASP A 8 -19.84 -3.34 -6.54
CA ASP A 8 -20.59 -3.95 -5.44
C ASP A 8 -20.10 -3.34 -4.13
N LEU A 9 -20.55 -2.10 -3.89
CA LEU A 9 -20.19 -1.31 -2.72
C LEU A 9 -20.63 -2.03 -1.44
N ALA A 10 -21.75 -2.77 -1.51
CA ALA A 10 -22.24 -3.57 -0.40
C ALA A 10 -21.25 -4.71 -0.08
N GLY A 11 -20.80 -5.45 -1.09
CA GLY A 11 -19.77 -6.48 -0.94
C GLY A 11 -18.44 -5.92 -0.41
N ALA A 12 -17.99 -4.78 -0.93
CA ALA A 12 -16.75 -4.14 -0.48
C ALA A 12 -16.82 -3.70 1.00
N VAL A 13 -17.93 -3.07 1.41
CA VAL A 13 -18.15 -2.66 2.80
C VAL A 13 -18.22 -3.87 3.73
N LEU A 14 -18.86 -4.97 3.29
CA LEU A 14 -18.92 -6.22 4.05
C LEU A 14 -17.53 -6.80 4.31
N VAL A 15 -16.70 -6.89 3.27
CA VAL A 15 -15.32 -7.42 3.39
C VAL A 15 -14.46 -6.55 4.30
N VAL A 16 -14.53 -5.23 4.14
CA VAL A 16 -13.79 -4.29 5.01
C VAL A 16 -14.25 -4.41 6.46
N GLY A 17 -15.56 -4.50 6.69
CA GLY A 17 -16.14 -4.70 8.02
C GLY A 17 -15.68 -6.00 8.68
N ILE A 18 -15.64 -7.10 7.94
CA ILE A 18 -15.15 -8.40 8.43
C ILE A 18 -13.66 -8.31 8.77
N LEU A 19 -12.84 -7.71 7.91
CA LEU A 19 -11.41 -7.56 8.16
C LEU A 19 -11.10 -6.66 9.36
N ALA A 20 -11.91 -5.61 9.59
CA ALA A 20 -11.77 -4.74 10.76
C ALA A 20 -12.13 -5.46 12.08
N LEU A 21 -13.08 -6.40 12.03
CA LEU A 21 -13.49 -7.21 13.18
C LEU A 21 -12.61 -8.46 13.39
N ALA A 22 -11.90 -8.90 12.35
CA ALA A 22 -11.02 -10.07 12.39
C ALA A 22 -10.02 -10.06 13.57
N PRO A 23 -9.29 -8.97 13.89
CA PRO A 23 -8.38 -8.96 15.04
C PRO A 23 -9.09 -9.05 16.40
N VAL A 24 -10.38 -8.72 16.49
CA VAL A 24 -11.18 -8.86 17.72
C VAL A 24 -11.70 -10.29 17.88
N LEU A 25 -12.03 -10.94 16.77
CA LEU A 25 -12.55 -12.31 16.75
C LEU A 25 -11.44 -13.37 16.87
N VAL A 26 -10.21 -13.02 16.49
CA VAL A 26 -9.07 -13.95 16.46
C VAL A 26 -8.11 -13.62 17.61
N ALA A 27 -8.16 -14.42 18.68
CA ALA A 27 -7.32 -14.25 19.87
C ALA A 27 -5.83 -14.60 19.67
N SER A 28 -5.46 -15.19 18.53
CA SER A 28 -4.08 -15.61 18.26
C SER A 28 -3.27 -14.52 17.56
N ASN A 29 -2.23 -14.02 18.24
CA ASN A 29 -1.29 -13.03 17.69
C ASN A 29 -0.65 -13.49 16.37
N TYR A 30 -0.44 -14.79 16.19
CA TYR A 30 0.11 -15.35 14.96
C TYR A 30 -0.85 -15.14 13.78
N LEU A 31 -2.12 -15.51 13.95
CA LEU A 31 -3.12 -15.35 12.89
C LEU A 31 -3.37 -13.88 12.57
N THR A 32 -3.36 -13.00 13.58
CA THR A 32 -3.45 -11.55 13.37
C THR A 32 -2.27 -11.03 12.54
N GLY A 33 -1.05 -11.52 12.80
CA GLY A 33 0.12 -11.20 11.99
C GLY A 33 -0.01 -11.67 10.54
N VAL A 34 -0.45 -12.91 10.33
CA VAL A 34 -0.69 -13.47 8.99
C VAL A 34 -1.74 -12.63 8.23
N LEU A 35 -2.87 -12.32 8.86
CA LEU A 35 -3.93 -11.50 8.26
C LEU A 35 -3.44 -10.09 7.91
N THR A 36 -2.61 -9.49 8.78
CA THR A 36 -1.99 -8.18 8.52
C THR A 36 -1.11 -8.22 7.28
N VAL A 37 -0.27 -9.25 7.16
CA VAL A 37 0.59 -9.45 5.99
C VAL A 37 -0.27 -9.68 4.74
N CYS A 38 -1.30 -10.54 4.81
CA CYS A 38 -2.23 -10.75 3.71
C CYS A 38 -2.89 -9.44 3.24
N ALA A 39 -3.31 -8.57 4.16
CA ALA A 39 -3.90 -7.27 3.83
C ALA A 39 -2.89 -6.35 3.13
N ILE A 40 -1.64 -6.29 3.62
CA ILE A 40 -0.56 -5.51 2.98
C ILE A 40 -0.30 -6.01 1.55
N TYR A 41 -0.18 -7.32 1.35
CA TYR A 41 0.01 -7.91 0.01
C TYR A 41 -1.21 -7.72 -0.89
N GLY A 42 -2.43 -7.70 -0.35
CA GLY A 42 -3.65 -7.39 -1.12
C GLY A 42 -3.67 -5.95 -1.62
N ILE A 43 -3.26 -4.98 -0.79
CA ILE A 43 -3.09 -3.58 -1.21
C ILE A 43 -2.00 -3.48 -2.28
N TRP A 44 -0.90 -4.21 -2.12
CA TRP A 44 0.18 -4.20 -3.11
C TRP A 44 -0.26 -4.81 -4.45
N ALA A 45 -0.93 -5.97 -4.42
CA ALA A 45 -1.42 -6.64 -5.63
C ALA A 45 -2.47 -5.79 -6.37
N SER A 46 -3.40 -5.15 -5.66
CA SER A 46 -4.37 -4.23 -6.28
C SER A 46 -3.68 -3.01 -6.89
N SER A 47 -2.72 -2.41 -6.18
CA SER A 47 -1.94 -1.29 -6.71
C SER A 47 -1.14 -1.69 -7.96
N TRP A 48 -0.61 -2.91 -8.00
CA TRP A 48 0.07 -3.47 -9.16
C TRP A 48 -0.89 -3.72 -10.34
N ASP A 49 -2.08 -4.26 -10.09
CA ASP A 49 -3.12 -4.47 -11.12
C ASP A 49 -3.58 -3.14 -11.72
N PHE A 50 -3.73 -2.09 -10.89
CA PHE A 50 -4.01 -0.74 -11.37
C PHE A 50 -2.93 -0.20 -12.32
N MET A 51 -1.65 -0.42 -11.99
CA MET A 51 -0.55 0.03 -12.85
C MET A 51 -0.37 -0.87 -14.08
N SER A 52 -0.01 -2.13 -13.88
CA SER A 52 0.33 -3.07 -14.96
C SER A 52 -0.91 -3.49 -15.76
N GLY A 53 -2.03 -3.77 -15.09
CA GLY A 53 -3.24 -4.26 -15.74
C GLY A 53 -3.98 -3.20 -16.55
N LEU A 54 -4.24 -2.01 -15.98
CA LEU A 54 -5.01 -0.96 -16.66
C LEU A 54 -4.17 -0.07 -17.58
N THR A 55 -2.95 0.30 -17.19
CA THR A 55 -2.11 1.19 -18.01
C THR A 55 -1.15 0.45 -18.92
N GLY A 56 -0.96 -0.86 -18.74
CA GLY A 56 -0.04 -1.67 -19.55
C GLY A 56 1.42 -1.28 -19.38
N ARG A 57 1.77 -0.55 -18.30
CA ARG A 57 3.13 -0.11 -18.00
C ARG A 57 3.60 -0.76 -16.70
N GLU A 58 4.66 -1.53 -16.79
CA GLU A 58 5.30 -2.12 -15.61
C GLU A 58 6.15 -1.07 -14.88
N ASN A 59 5.94 -0.92 -13.58
CA ASN A 59 6.72 -0.03 -12.73
C ASN A 59 7.50 -0.82 -11.69
N PHE A 60 8.77 -1.08 -11.98
CA PHE A 60 9.67 -1.79 -11.04
C PHE A 60 10.03 -0.97 -9.80
N GLY A 61 9.83 0.35 -9.82
CA GLY A 61 10.07 1.23 -8.66
C GLY A 61 8.96 1.20 -7.60
N HIS A 62 7.83 0.55 -7.87
CA HIS A 62 6.67 0.53 -6.98
C HIS A 62 6.99 -0.05 -5.58
N SER A 63 7.81 -1.11 -5.53
CA SER A 63 8.24 -1.74 -4.28
C SER A 63 9.12 -0.82 -3.41
N LEU A 64 9.94 0.04 -4.02
CA LEU A 64 10.77 1.02 -3.32
C LEU A 64 9.91 2.01 -2.54
N PHE A 65 8.86 2.56 -3.17
CA PHE A 65 7.99 3.57 -2.56
C PHE A 65 7.13 2.98 -1.43
N ILE A 66 6.58 1.78 -1.62
CA ILE A 66 5.89 1.06 -0.55
C ILE A 66 6.84 0.77 0.61
N GLY A 67 8.05 0.28 0.29
CA GLY A 67 9.07 -0.06 1.29
C GLY A 67 9.46 1.13 2.16
N ALA A 68 9.63 2.32 1.58
CA ALA A 68 9.95 3.53 2.34
C ALA A 68 8.86 3.88 3.38
N GLY A 69 7.58 3.83 2.99
CA GLY A 69 6.47 4.06 3.90
C GLY A 69 6.34 2.98 4.97
N ALA A 70 6.43 1.71 4.58
CA ALA A 70 6.33 0.58 5.50
C ALA A 70 7.48 0.56 6.53
N TYR A 71 8.71 0.84 6.09
CA TYR A 71 9.87 0.94 6.97
C TYR A 71 9.69 2.07 7.98
N THR A 72 9.22 3.23 7.53
CA THR A 72 8.96 4.38 8.41
C THR A 72 7.90 4.03 9.47
N ALA A 73 6.78 3.43 9.06
CA ALA A 73 5.73 3.01 9.97
C ALA A 73 6.24 1.97 10.99
N GLY A 74 7.02 0.99 10.54
CA GLY A 74 7.64 -0.03 11.39
C GLY A 74 8.66 0.55 12.37
N PHE A 75 9.52 1.47 11.91
CA PHE A 75 10.50 2.17 12.74
C PHE A 75 9.81 2.96 13.85
N LEU A 76 8.78 3.74 13.52
CA LEU A 76 8.03 4.53 14.50
C LEU A 76 7.31 3.63 15.52
N ALA A 77 6.73 2.51 15.07
CA ALA A 77 6.03 1.57 15.94
C ALA A 77 6.98 0.79 16.86
N THR A 78 8.18 0.42 16.41
CA THR A 78 9.10 -0.46 17.15
C THR A 78 10.13 0.27 17.99
N ILE A 79 10.74 1.33 17.47
CA ILE A 79 11.84 2.03 18.13
C ILE A 79 11.34 3.20 18.96
N TRP A 80 10.37 3.95 18.45
CA TRP A 80 9.76 5.07 19.17
C TRP A 80 8.51 4.69 19.96
N SER A 81 8.05 3.45 19.84
CA SER A 81 6.80 2.98 20.48
C SER A 81 5.64 3.95 20.24
N ALA A 82 5.67 4.62 19.07
CA ALA A 82 4.73 5.68 18.76
C ALA A 82 3.34 5.10 18.48
N SER A 83 2.31 5.84 18.90
CA SER A 83 0.92 5.44 18.66
C SER A 83 0.69 5.22 17.16
N PRO A 84 -0.03 4.16 16.75
CA PRO A 84 -0.35 3.90 15.33
C PRO A 84 -0.98 5.11 14.62
N TRP A 85 -1.78 5.89 15.36
CA TRP A 85 -2.44 7.09 14.86
C TRP A 85 -1.50 8.23 14.51
N LEU A 86 -0.32 8.30 15.15
CA LEU A 86 0.72 9.26 14.83
C LEU A 86 1.70 8.71 13.80
N SER A 87 2.01 7.41 13.89
CA SER A 87 2.88 6.71 12.96
C SER A 87 2.34 6.73 11.52
N LEU A 88 1.01 6.62 11.36
CA LEU A 88 0.35 6.62 10.05
C LEU A 88 0.58 7.93 9.25
N PRO A 89 0.19 9.13 9.73
CA PRO A 89 0.40 10.37 8.99
C PRO A 89 1.89 10.69 8.78
N LEU A 90 2.76 10.35 9.73
CA LEU A 90 4.20 10.56 9.58
C LEU A 90 4.81 9.65 8.51
N ALA A 91 4.41 8.37 8.47
CA ALA A 91 4.84 7.46 7.42
C ALA A 91 4.36 7.91 6.04
N ILE A 92 3.13 8.40 5.93
CA ILE A 92 2.60 9.01 4.70
C ILE A 92 3.44 10.22 4.30
N GLY A 93 3.70 11.15 5.22
CA GLY A 93 4.48 12.35 4.94
C GLY A 93 5.90 12.03 4.45
N ILE A 94 6.58 11.09 5.10
CA ILE A 94 7.92 10.65 4.71
C ILE A 94 7.89 9.94 3.35
N ALA A 95 6.90 9.08 3.10
CA ALA A 95 6.73 8.43 1.80
C ALA A 95 6.53 9.45 0.68
N VAL A 96 5.69 10.48 0.90
CA VAL A 96 5.47 11.56 -0.08
C VAL A 96 6.76 12.33 -0.36
N VAL A 97 7.50 12.73 0.67
CA VAL A 97 8.77 13.44 0.51
C VAL A 97 9.77 12.58 -0.28
N PHE A 98 9.89 11.29 0.07
CA PHE A 98 10.77 10.36 -0.62
C PHE A 98 10.37 10.17 -2.10
N SER A 99 9.07 10.01 -2.37
CA SER A 99 8.53 9.91 -3.73
C SER A 99 8.78 11.18 -4.55
N VAL A 100 8.70 12.37 -3.95
CA VAL A 100 9.02 13.62 -4.65
C VAL A 100 10.52 13.72 -4.94
N LEU A 101 11.37 13.40 -3.96
CA LEU A 101 12.82 13.44 -4.14
C LEU A 101 13.31 12.52 -5.25
N VAL A 102 12.74 11.32 -5.35
CA VAL A 102 13.10 10.33 -6.37
C VAL A 102 12.36 10.61 -7.68
N GLY A 103 11.09 10.97 -7.63
CA GLY A 103 10.22 11.19 -8.80
C GLY A 103 10.58 12.44 -9.59
N PHE A 104 10.97 13.52 -8.91
CA PHE A 104 11.31 14.79 -9.56
C PHE A 104 12.47 14.69 -10.58
N PRO A 105 13.62 14.03 -10.28
CA PRO A 105 14.65 13.80 -11.28
C PRO A 105 14.19 12.83 -12.38
N THR A 106 13.31 11.87 -12.09
CA THR A 106 12.79 10.95 -13.12
C THR A 106 11.97 11.69 -14.19
N LEU A 107 11.24 12.74 -13.80
CA LEU A 107 10.51 13.60 -14.75
C LEU A 107 11.43 14.37 -15.71
N ARG A 108 12.71 14.50 -15.38
CA ARG A 108 13.71 15.18 -16.22
C ARG A 108 14.37 14.24 -17.23
N LEU A 109 14.17 12.93 -17.10
CA LEU A 109 14.66 11.97 -18.07
C LEU A 109 13.93 12.19 -19.40
N ARG A 110 14.67 12.09 -20.51
CA ARG A 110 14.16 12.12 -21.89
C ARG A 110 14.97 11.12 -22.73
N GLY A 111 14.35 10.51 -23.73
CA GLY A 111 15.03 9.63 -24.69
C GLY A 111 14.81 8.12 -24.45
N PRO A 112 15.76 7.25 -24.83
CA PRO A 112 15.56 5.79 -24.96
C PRO A 112 15.25 5.03 -23.65
N TYR A 113 15.29 5.71 -22.51
CA TYR A 113 14.84 5.17 -21.21
C TYR A 113 13.32 5.00 -21.10
N PHE A 114 12.54 5.48 -22.07
CA PHE A 114 11.08 5.31 -22.17
C PHE A 114 10.62 4.28 -23.22
N ALA A 115 11.57 3.64 -23.92
CA ALA A 115 11.29 2.64 -24.95
C ALA A 115 11.01 1.26 -24.34
#